data_AF-K1UFQ1-F1
#
_entry.id   AF-K1UFQ1-F1
#
_cell.length_a   1.000
_cell.length_b   1.000
_cell.length_c   1.000
_cell.angle_alpha   90.00
_cell.angle_beta   90.00
_cell.angle_gamma   90.00
#
_symmetry.space_group_name_H-M   'P 1'
#
loop_
_entity.id
_entity.type
_entity.pdbx_description
1 polymer ?
#
loop_
_entity_poly.entity_id
_entity_poly.type
_entity_poly.pdbx_seq_one_letter_code
_entity_poly.pdbx_strand_id
1 'polypeptide(L)'
;MLDPSTVESSRKIVYNASVRMETTDYDTTRAALQEAVTAANGYLESTDQGGSKDSGSRYTYYTARIPAENYRSFLTAAGEAGNVTSLNESAQDITAEYVDVEARLKALNDQRDQLNALADKAETTADLLEIESQLSDVQYQLESYTARCG
;
A
#
# COMPACT_ATOMS: atom_id res chain seq x y z
N MET A 1 -1.29 -31.12 -10.87
CA MET A 1 0.13 -30.73 -10.82
C MET A 1 0.19 -29.33 -11.40
N LEU A 2 0.31 -28.30 -10.56
CA LEU A 2 0.29 -26.90 -10.98
C LEU A 2 1.65 -26.57 -11.63
N ASP A 3 1.62 -25.94 -12.79
CA ASP A 3 2.81 -25.55 -13.57
C ASP A 3 3.61 -24.47 -12.79
N PRO A 4 4.92 -24.65 -12.56
CA PRO A 4 5.75 -23.65 -11.87
C PRO A 4 5.82 -22.30 -12.60
N SER A 5 5.39 -22.23 -13.86
CA SER A 5 5.34 -21.00 -14.66
C SER A 5 4.15 -20.09 -14.31
N THR A 6 3.10 -20.62 -13.65
CA THR A 6 1.91 -19.84 -13.26
C THR A 6 2.12 -19.07 -11.95
N VAL A 7 3.11 -19.46 -11.14
CA VAL A 7 3.43 -18.85 -9.84
C VAL A 7 4.29 -17.58 -9.98
N GLU A 8 4.98 -17.41 -11.11
CA GLU A 8 5.82 -16.23 -11.40
C GLU A 8 5.01 -14.97 -11.75
N SER A 9 3.74 -15.10 -12.16
CA SER A 9 2.90 -13.97 -12.62
C SER A 9 2.11 -13.23 -11.53
N SER A 10 2.22 -13.62 -10.26
CA SER A 10 1.47 -12.98 -9.17
C SER A 10 2.31 -12.62 -7.96
N ARG A 11 3.64 -12.45 -8.13
CA ARG A 11 4.48 -11.99 -7.02
C ARG A 11 4.02 -10.61 -6.56
N LYS A 12 3.76 -10.48 -5.25
CA LYS A 12 3.40 -9.22 -4.61
C LYS A 12 4.70 -8.59 -4.11
N ILE A 13 5.26 -7.68 -4.89
CA ILE A 13 6.50 -6.99 -4.54
C ILE A 13 6.19 -5.55 -4.15
N VAL A 14 6.67 -5.14 -2.99
CA VAL A 14 6.66 -3.73 -2.56
C VAL A 14 8.05 -3.16 -2.80
N TYR A 15 8.11 -2.06 -3.54
CA TYR A 15 9.34 -1.29 -3.74
C TYR A 15 9.34 -0.06 -2.83
N ASN A 16 10.45 0.19 -2.17
CA ASN A 16 10.68 1.42 -1.41
C ASN A 16 11.93 2.11 -1.95
N ALA A 17 11.82 3.41 -2.22
CA ALA A 17 12.93 4.24 -2.66
C ALA A 17 13.04 5.49 -1.79
N SER A 18 14.27 5.85 -1.42
CA SER A 18 14.59 7.15 -0.85
C SER A 18 15.54 7.87 -1.80
N VAL A 19 15.07 8.97 -2.37
CA VAL A 19 15.79 9.77 -3.37
C VAL A 19 16.15 11.10 -2.75
N ARG A 20 17.44 11.44 -2.79
CA ARG A 20 17.93 12.78 -2.48
C ARG A 20 18.40 13.43 -3.77
N MET A 21 17.99 14.66 -3.98
CA MET A 21 18.31 15.41 -5.19
C MET A 21 18.56 16.87 -4.89
N GLU A 22 19.37 17.48 -5.76
CA GLU A 22 19.69 18.89 -5.75
C GLU A 22 19.36 19.50 -7.10
N THR A 23 18.97 20.77 -7.10
CA THR A 23 18.59 21.49 -8.32
C THR A 23 18.95 22.96 -8.20
N THR A 24 19.26 23.56 -9.34
CA THR A 24 19.43 25.02 -9.47
C THR A 24 18.13 25.72 -9.87
N ASP A 25 17.13 24.98 -10.38
CA ASP A 25 15.81 25.48 -10.72
C ASP A 25 14.73 24.72 -9.93
N TYR A 26 14.53 25.18 -8.69
CA TYR A 26 13.60 24.58 -7.74
C TYR A 26 12.16 24.47 -8.26
N ASP A 27 11.66 25.52 -8.91
CA ASP A 27 10.24 25.57 -9.29
C ASP A 27 9.98 24.62 -10.48
N THR A 28 10.90 24.55 -11.44
CA THR A 28 10.82 23.62 -12.57
C THR A 28 10.98 22.16 -12.11
N THR A 29 12.00 21.85 -11.29
CA THR A 29 12.20 20.48 -10.77
C THR A 29 10.98 20.01 -9.97
N ARG A 30 10.42 20.87 -9.12
CA ARG A 30 9.23 20.56 -8.33
C ARG A 30 8.03 20.20 -9.23
N ALA A 31 7.78 21.01 -10.27
CA ALA A 31 6.69 20.75 -11.21
C ALA A 31 6.90 19.42 -11.97
N ALA A 32 8.11 19.16 -12.45
CA ALA A 32 8.45 17.93 -13.16
C ALA A 32 8.28 16.68 -12.28
N LEU A 33 8.64 16.75 -10.99
CA LEU A 33 8.41 15.64 -10.04
C LEU A 33 6.92 15.37 -9.83
N GLN A 34 6.09 16.42 -9.71
CA GLN A 34 4.63 16.25 -9.59
C GLN A 34 4.01 15.65 -10.85
N GLU A 35 4.49 16.06 -12.02
CA GLU A 35 4.09 15.48 -13.30
C GLU A 35 4.52 14.01 -13.40
N ALA A 36 5.74 13.67 -13.00
CA ALA A 36 6.22 12.28 -12.97
C ALA A 36 5.37 11.38 -12.06
N VAL A 37 4.96 11.88 -10.87
CA VAL A 37 4.03 11.15 -9.99
C VAL A 37 2.69 10.91 -10.69
N THR A 38 2.15 11.94 -11.34
CA THR A 38 0.85 11.86 -12.02
C THR A 38 0.89 10.93 -13.23
N ALA A 39 1.94 11.02 -14.05
CA ALA A 39 2.16 10.18 -15.22
C ALA A 39 2.34 8.70 -14.86
N ALA A 40 2.87 8.42 -13.66
CA ALA A 40 2.98 7.07 -13.13
C ALA A 40 1.69 6.54 -12.49
N ASN A 41 0.56 7.25 -12.63
CA ASN A 41 -0.72 6.96 -11.94
C ASN A 41 -0.58 6.88 -10.41
N GLY A 42 0.37 7.65 -9.86
CA GLY A 42 0.57 7.75 -8.42
C GLY A 42 -0.08 8.98 -7.82
N TYR A 43 0.09 9.14 -6.52
CA TYR A 43 -0.33 10.33 -5.79
C TYR A 43 0.69 10.70 -4.72
N LEU A 44 0.67 11.98 -4.32
CA LEU A 44 1.45 12.46 -3.19
C LEU A 44 0.67 12.20 -1.90
N GLU A 45 1.18 11.32 -1.06
CA GLU A 45 0.66 11.09 0.29
C GLU A 45 0.96 12.27 1.20
N SER A 46 2.17 12.82 1.10
CA SER A 46 2.56 13.99 1.86
C SER A 46 3.49 14.91 1.07
N THR A 47 3.45 16.19 1.44
CA THR A 47 4.34 17.23 0.94
C THR A 47 4.71 18.12 2.10
N ASP A 48 6.01 18.28 2.32
CA ASP A 48 6.57 19.27 3.23
C ASP A 48 7.50 20.18 2.44
N GLN A 49 7.27 21.48 2.50
CA GLN A 49 8.03 22.45 1.72
C GLN A 49 8.34 23.68 2.57
N GLY A 50 9.53 24.25 2.39
CA GLY A 50 9.95 25.38 3.18
C GLY A 50 11.21 26.05 2.66
N GLY A 51 11.77 26.93 3.48
CA GLY A 51 12.95 27.74 3.16
C GLY A 51 12.60 29.07 2.47
N SER A 52 13.63 29.82 2.09
CA SER A 52 13.47 31.11 1.41
C SER A 52 14.21 31.13 0.08
N LYS A 53 13.56 31.72 -0.92
CA LYS A 53 14.15 31.94 -2.25
C LYS A 53 15.37 32.87 -2.16
N ASP A 54 15.29 33.88 -1.30
CA ASP A 54 16.34 34.90 -1.16
C ASP A 54 17.62 34.35 -0.53
N SER A 55 17.51 33.39 0.40
CA SER A 55 18.65 32.73 1.03
C SER A 55 19.09 31.44 0.32
N GLY A 56 18.45 31.06 -0.79
CA GLY A 56 18.77 29.83 -1.53
C GLY A 56 18.54 28.53 -0.75
N SER A 57 17.71 28.56 0.30
CA SER A 57 17.52 27.43 1.23
C SER A 57 16.20 26.68 1.03
N ARG A 58 15.57 26.84 -0.14
CA ARG A 58 14.30 26.18 -0.46
C ARG A 58 14.46 24.66 -0.50
N TYR A 59 13.49 23.95 0.07
CA TYR A 59 13.45 22.49 0.05
C TYR A 59 12.02 21.98 -0.13
N THR A 60 11.92 20.75 -0.64
CA THR A 60 10.67 19.99 -0.68
C THR A 60 10.96 18.53 -0.34
N TYR A 61 10.13 17.95 0.50
CA TYR A 61 10.04 16.53 0.76
C TYR A 61 8.70 16.01 0.26
N TYR A 62 8.75 14.93 -0.53
CA TYR A 62 7.59 14.24 -1.04
C TYR A 62 7.57 12.80 -0.55
N THR A 63 6.42 12.35 -0.05
CA THR A 63 6.11 10.93 0.01
C THR A 63 5.11 10.63 -1.09
N ALA A 64 5.53 9.86 -2.09
CA ALA A 64 4.69 9.47 -3.21
C ALA A 64 4.33 7.99 -3.12
N ARG A 65 3.07 7.66 -3.44
CA ARG A 65 2.57 6.30 -3.58
C ARG A 65 2.40 6.03 -5.06
N ILE A 66 3.19 5.10 -5.58
CA ILE A 66 3.24 4.76 -7.01
C ILE A 66 2.86 3.28 -7.17
N PRO A 67 1.97 2.94 -8.12
CA PRO A 67 1.71 1.54 -8.49
C PRO A 67 3.02 0.82 -8.85
N ALA A 68 3.18 -0.42 -8.36
CA ALA A 68 4.45 -1.14 -8.45
C ALA A 68 4.90 -1.35 -9.91
N GLU A 69 3.97 -1.51 -10.84
CA GLU A 69 4.22 -1.61 -12.28
C GLU A 69 4.83 -0.34 -12.88
N ASN A 70 4.54 0.83 -12.31
CA ASN A 70 5.02 2.13 -12.79
C ASN A 70 6.25 2.64 -12.02
N TYR A 71 6.66 1.94 -10.96
CA TYR A 71 7.78 2.33 -10.08
C TYR A 71 9.06 2.69 -10.85
N ARG A 72 9.47 1.84 -11.80
CA ARG A 72 10.69 2.07 -12.59
C ARG A 72 10.58 3.31 -13.49
N SER A 73 9.44 3.46 -14.16
CA SER A 73 9.19 4.63 -15.03
C SER A 73 9.18 5.93 -14.23
N PHE A 74 8.60 5.92 -13.03
CA PHE A 74 8.61 7.05 -12.11
C PHE A 74 10.03 7.42 -11.69
N LEU A 75 10.85 6.45 -11.24
CA LEU A 75 12.21 6.75 -10.81
C LEU A 75 13.08 7.32 -11.94
N THR A 76 12.91 6.83 -13.17
CA THR A 76 13.62 7.40 -14.33
C THR A 76 13.22 8.86 -14.55
N ALA A 77 11.92 9.16 -14.62
CA ALA A 77 11.44 10.53 -14.81
C ALA A 77 11.83 11.47 -13.65
N ALA A 78 11.77 10.98 -12.41
CA ALA A 78 12.18 11.74 -11.23
C ALA A 78 13.70 12.03 -11.23
N GLY A 79 14.51 11.09 -11.73
CA GLY A 79 15.95 11.27 -11.89
C GLY A 79 16.34 12.25 -12.99
N GLU A 80 15.47 12.46 -13.99
CA GLU A 80 15.66 13.46 -15.04
C GLU A 80 15.26 14.88 -14.59
N ALA A 81 14.39 15.00 -13.58
CA ALA A 81 13.89 16.28 -13.08
C ALA A 81 14.95 17.12 -12.32
N GLY A 82 16.03 16.50 -11.84
CA GLY A 82 17.11 17.17 -11.11
C GLY A 82 18.32 16.26 -10.90
N ASN A 83 19.37 16.77 -10.25
CA ASN A 83 20.57 15.98 -10.02
C ASN A 83 20.39 15.07 -8.79
N VAL A 84 20.26 13.76 -9.02
CA VAL A 84 20.17 12.77 -7.93
C VAL A 84 21.54 12.65 -7.25
N THR A 85 21.58 12.98 -5.96
CA THR A 85 22.80 12.89 -5.14
C THR A 85 22.85 11.61 -4.33
N SER A 86 21.71 10.99 -4.05
CA SER A 86 21.63 9.69 -3.40
C SER A 86 20.35 8.96 -3.79
N LEU A 87 20.46 7.66 -4.02
CA LEU A 87 19.35 6.76 -4.26
C LEU A 87 19.55 5.50 -3.43
N ASN A 88 18.60 5.22 -2.55
CA ASN A 88 18.52 3.96 -1.83
C ASN A 88 17.23 3.25 -2.21
N GLU A 89 17.33 2.01 -2.66
CA GLU A 89 16.19 1.19 -3.07
C GLU A 89 16.16 -0.12 -2.31
N SER A 90 14.97 -0.57 -1.97
CA SER A 90 14.71 -1.92 -1.48
C SER A 90 13.46 -2.50 -2.13
N ALA A 91 13.44 -3.82 -2.27
CA ALA A 91 12.31 -4.57 -2.76
C ALA A 91 12.01 -5.69 -1.77
N GLN A 92 10.75 -5.83 -1.40
CA GLN A 92 10.28 -6.89 -0.51
C GLN A 92 9.23 -7.72 -1.22
N ASP A 93 9.47 -9.03 -1.32
CA ASP A 93 8.47 -9.99 -1.77
C ASP A 93 7.57 -10.33 -0.58
N ILE A 94 6.31 -9.89 -0.65
CA ILE A 94 5.28 -10.12 0.37
C ILE A 94 4.24 -11.14 -0.12
N THR A 95 4.55 -11.94 -1.15
CA THR A 95 3.60 -12.90 -1.73
C THR A 95 3.08 -13.88 -0.70
N ALA A 96 3.97 -14.42 0.14
CA ALA A 96 3.59 -15.37 1.18
C ALA A 96 2.67 -14.73 2.25
N GLU A 97 2.98 -13.52 2.71
CA GLU A 97 2.16 -12.80 3.68
C GLU A 97 0.79 -12.44 3.10
N TYR A 98 0.77 -11.98 1.84
CA TYR A 98 -0.48 -11.64 1.15
C TYR A 98 -1.40 -12.86 1.03
N VAL A 99 -0.88 -14.00 0.57
CA VAL A 99 -1.66 -15.24 0.43
C VAL A 99 -2.16 -15.74 1.79
N ASP A 100 -1.35 -15.64 2.84
CA ASP A 100 -1.76 -16.01 4.20
C ASP A 100 -2.90 -15.13 4.71
N VAL A 101 -2.80 -13.82 4.53
CA VAL A 101 -3.87 -12.88 4.92
C VAL A 101 -5.15 -13.12 4.12
N GLU A 102 -5.07 -13.34 2.80
CA GLU A 102 -6.24 -13.68 1.98
C GLU A 102 -6.90 -14.98 2.45
N ALA A 103 -6.12 -16.02 2.74
CA ALA A 103 -6.64 -17.28 3.26
C ALA A 103 -7.32 -17.10 4.63
N ARG A 104 -6.75 -16.26 5.50
CA ARG A 104 -7.32 -15.96 6.82
C ARG A 104 -8.62 -15.16 6.71
N LEU A 105 -8.66 -14.14 5.84
CA LEU A 105 -9.87 -13.38 5.56
C LEU A 105 -10.98 -14.26 5.02
N LYS A 106 -10.66 -15.17 4.10
CA LYS A 106 -11.62 -16.14 3.57
C LYS A 106 -12.21 -17.03 4.68
N ALA A 107 -11.35 -17.62 5.51
CA ALA A 107 -11.80 -18.48 6.61
C ALA A 107 -12.70 -17.74 7.61
N LEU A 108 -12.39 -16.48 7.92
CA LEU A 108 -13.21 -15.65 8.82
C LEU A 108 -14.57 -15.27 8.19
N ASN A 109 -14.61 -14.97 6.89
CA ASN A 109 -15.87 -14.74 6.20
C ASN A 109 -16.73 -16.01 6.16
N ASP A 110 -16.15 -17.16 5.85
CA ASP A 110 -16.85 -18.44 5.86
C ASP A 110 -17.41 -18.76 7.27
N GLN A 111 -16.64 -18.48 8.32
CA GLN A 111 -17.08 -18.65 9.71
C GLN A 111 -18.24 -17.69 10.06
N ARG A 112 -18.15 -16.42 9.67
CA ARG A 112 -19.24 -15.45 9.87
C ARG A 112 -20.52 -15.93 9.20
N ASP A 113 -20.44 -16.41 7.97
CA ASP A 113 -21.61 -16.84 7.21
C ASP A 113 -22.26 -18.09 7.83
N GLN A 114 -21.45 -19.02 8.36
CA GLN A 114 -21.95 -20.15 9.15
C GLN A 114 -22.62 -19.71 10.46
N LEU A 115 -22.02 -18.78 11.20
CA LEU A 115 -22.59 -18.24 12.43
C LEU A 115 -23.92 -17.53 12.17
N ASN A 116 -24.02 -16.73 11.11
CA ASN A 116 -25.29 -16.12 10.69
C ASN A 116 -26.35 -17.19 10.39
N ALA A 117 -25.99 -18.25 9.65
CA ALA A 117 -26.91 -19.35 9.35
C ALA A 117 -27.33 -20.15 10.59
N LEU A 118 -26.53 -20.16 11.65
CA LEU A 118 -26.89 -20.73 12.96
C LEU A 118 -27.79 -19.78 13.75
N ALA A 119 -27.52 -18.47 13.72
CA ALA A 119 -28.37 -17.46 14.36
C ALA A 119 -29.80 -17.50 13.81
N ASP A 120 -29.95 -17.65 12.50
CA ASP A 120 -31.25 -17.80 11.82
C ASP A 120 -32.06 -19.02 12.28
N LYS A 121 -31.38 -20.03 12.87
CA LYS A 121 -31.98 -21.29 13.34
C LYS A 121 -32.02 -21.38 14.86
N ALA A 122 -31.54 -20.39 15.59
CA ALA A 122 -31.46 -20.42 17.04
C ALA A 122 -32.88 -20.44 17.64
N GLU A 123 -33.18 -21.46 18.45
CA GLU A 123 -34.48 -21.61 19.09
C GLU A 123 -34.55 -20.93 20.46
N THR A 124 -33.38 -20.61 21.06
CA THR A 124 -33.30 -19.99 22.38
C THR A 124 -32.54 -18.67 22.34
N THR A 125 -32.91 -17.76 23.24
CA THR A 125 -32.21 -16.49 23.43
C THR A 125 -30.77 -16.70 23.91
N ALA A 126 -30.50 -17.78 24.65
CA ALA A 126 -29.15 -18.10 25.12
C ALA A 126 -28.23 -18.46 23.94
N ASP A 127 -28.71 -19.31 23.03
CA ASP A 127 -27.95 -19.68 21.82
C ASP A 127 -27.70 -18.45 20.94
N LEU A 128 -28.71 -17.58 20.79
CA LEU A 128 -28.58 -16.36 20.01
C LEU A 128 -27.50 -15.41 20.59
N LEU A 129 -27.50 -15.20 21.91
CA LEU A 129 -26.51 -14.36 22.58
C LEU A 129 -25.08 -14.92 22.45
N GLU A 130 -24.92 -16.24 22.50
CA GLU A 130 -23.61 -16.88 22.29
C GLU A 130 -23.12 -16.70 20.85
N ILE A 131 -24.00 -16.86 19.86
CA ILE A 131 -23.66 -16.64 18.45
C ILE A 131 -23.32 -15.17 18.17
N GLU A 132 -24.07 -14.23 18.74
CA GLU A 132 -23.77 -12.79 18.62
C GLU A 132 -22.39 -12.43 19.20
N SER A 133 -22.02 -13.04 20.34
CA SER A 133 -20.69 -12.85 20.92
C SER A 133 -19.59 -13.34 19.96
N GLN A 134 -19.76 -14.53 19.37
CA GLN A 134 -18.79 -15.07 18.41
C GLN A 134 -18.73 -14.24 17.11
N LEU A 135 -19.88 -13.74 16.63
CA LEU A 135 -19.94 -12.86 15.48
C LEU A 135 -19.16 -11.56 15.73
N SER A 136 -19.27 -10.98 16.93
CA SER A 136 -18.49 -9.80 17.32
C SER A 136 -16.99 -10.06 17.26
N ASP A 137 -16.53 -11.21 17.76
CA ASP A 137 -15.12 -11.60 17.71
C ASP A 137 -14.62 -11.77 16.27
N VAL A 138 -15.42 -12.42 15.41
CA VAL A 138 -15.09 -12.61 14.00
C VAL A 138 -15.05 -11.27 13.26
N GLN A 139 -15.98 -10.36 13.53
CA GLN A 139 -16.00 -9.02 12.93
C GLN A 139 -14.75 -8.23 13.32
N TYR A 140 -14.37 -8.23 14.60
CA TYR A 140 -13.14 -7.58 15.05
C TYR A 140 -11.89 -8.15 14.35
N GLN A 141 -11.82 -9.47 14.19
CA GLN A 141 -10.71 -10.09 13.45
C GLN A 141 -10.72 -9.68 11.97
N LEU A 142 -11.88 -9.68 11.31
CA LEU A 142 -12.01 -9.26 9.91
C LEU A 142 -11.54 -7.80 9.72
N GLU A 143 -11.94 -6.87 10.59
CA GLU A 143 -11.50 -5.48 10.55
C GLU A 143 -9.96 -5.37 10.68
N SER A 144 -9.39 -6.10 11.64
CA SER A 144 -7.94 -6.13 11.87
C SER A 144 -7.16 -6.64 10.66
N TYR A 145 -7.59 -7.73 10.02
CA TYR A 145 -6.93 -8.26 8.83
C TYR A 145 -7.16 -7.40 7.59
N THR A 146 -8.33 -6.78 7.44
CA THR A 146 -8.62 -5.88 6.32
C THR A 146 -7.73 -4.64 6.37
N ALA A 147 -7.48 -4.10 7.57
CA ALA A 147 -6.57 -2.96 7.76
C ALA A 147 -5.10 -3.27 7.42
N ARG A 148 -4.70 -4.55 7.33
CA ARG A 148 -3.34 -4.95 6.90
C ARG A 148 -3.19 -5.00 5.38
N CYS A 149 -4.28 -5.06 4.64
CA CYS A 149 -4.28 -5.13 3.17
C CYS A 149 -4.61 -3.80 2.48
N GLY A 150 -5.09 -2.79 3.23
CA GLY A 150 -5.38 -1.44 2.74
C GLY A 150 -4.19 -0.51 2.84
#